data_AF-A0A1C0VGN4-F1
#
_entry.id   AF-A0A1C0VGN4-F1
#
_cell.length_a   1.000
_cell.length_b   1.000
_cell.length_c   1.000
_cell.angle_alpha   90.00
_cell.angle_beta   90.00
_cell.angle_gamma   90.00
#
_symmetry.space_group_name_H-M   'P 1'
#
loop_
_entity.id
_entity.type
_entity.pdbx_description
1 polymer ?
#
loop_
_entity_poly.entity_id
_entity_poly.type
_entity_poly.pdbx_seq_one_letter_code
_entity_poly.pdbx_strand_id
1 'polypeptide(L)'
;MTATYDRFDTVQQSEQNVSKTIEQAILEAISEARSTCEMNGDGSPNCAVAWDIVEELQAEKAHQQQAKHRKTSLESFCDTHPDALECLMYDV
;
A
#
# COMPACT_ATOMS: atom_id res chain seq x y z
N MET A 1 -25.51 -1.63 40.48
CA MET A 1 -24.94 -2.61 39.52
C MET A 1 -24.32 -1.83 38.39
N THR A 2 -23.08 -2.17 38.08
CA THR A 2 -22.04 -1.40 37.39
C THR A 2 -22.18 -1.38 35.87
N ALA A 3 -21.92 -0.24 35.24
CA ALA A 3 -21.55 -0.17 33.82
C ALA A 3 -20.58 1.01 33.61
N THR A 4 -19.35 0.85 34.08
CA THR A 4 -18.21 1.68 33.66
C THR A 4 -17.60 1.02 32.43
N TYR A 5 -18.12 1.33 31.24
CA TYR A 5 -17.59 0.85 29.97
C TYR A 5 -17.38 2.07 29.08
N ASP A 6 -16.34 2.87 29.35
CA ASP A 6 -16.05 4.06 28.54
C ASP A 6 -14.59 4.55 28.65
N ARG A 7 -13.62 3.61 28.71
CA ARG A 7 -12.20 3.98 28.60
C ARG A 7 -11.27 2.91 28.02
N PHE A 8 -11.77 1.70 27.75
CA PHE A 8 -10.95 0.60 27.22
C PHE A 8 -10.85 0.60 25.69
N ASP A 9 -11.85 1.10 24.96
CA ASP A 9 -11.87 1.06 23.49
C ASP A 9 -10.81 1.98 22.84
N THR A 10 -10.53 3.14 23.44
CA THR A 10 -9.53 4.09 22.90
C THR A 10 -8.09 3.60 23.10
N VAL A 11 -7.83 2.80 24.14
CA VAL A 11 -6.48 2.27 24.43
C VAL A 11 -6.15 1.10 23.52
N GLN A 12 -7.11 0.20 23.26
CA GLN A 12 -6.90 -0.95 22.37
C GLN A 12 -6.67 -0.57 20.91
N GLN A 13 -7.27 0.53 20.43
CA GLN A 13 -7.02 1.03 19.07
C GLN A 13 -5.60 1.58 18.87
N SER A 14 -4.93 2.00 19.95
CA SER A 14 -3.58 2.59 19.88
C SER A 14 -2.45 1.54 19.82
N GLU A 15 -2.64 0.36 20.43
CA GLU A 15 -1.63 -0.71 20.45
C GLU A 15 -1.62 -1.57 19.18
N GLN A 16 -2.71 -1.60 18.42
CA GLN A 16 -2.79 -2.27 17.11
C GLN A 16 -2.07 -1.49 15.99
N ASN A 17 -1.56 -0.29 16.29
CA ASN A 17 -0.87 0.59 15.35
C ASN A 17 0.67 0.51 15.47
N VAL A 18 1.19 -0.56 16.10
CA VAL A 18 2.64 -0.80 16.29
C VAL A 18 3.26 -1.38 15.01
N SER A 19 3.03 -0.75 13.86
CA SER A 19 3.54 -1.15 12.53
C SER A 19 2.87 -2.39 11.92
N LYS A 20 1.60 -2.25 11.47
CA LYS A 20 1.03 -3.18 10.48
C LYS A 20 1.87 -3.14 9.20
N THR A 21 2.20 -4.30 8.64
CA THR A 21 2.88 -4.34 7.33
C THR A 21 1.92 -4.01 6.21
N ILE A 22 2.43 -3.57 5.06
CA ILE A 22 1.59 -3.28 3.90
C ILE A 22 0.83 -4.52 3.41
N GLU A 23 1.43 -5.71 3.52
CA GLU A 23 0.76 -6.97 3.22
C GLU A 23 -0.42 -7.24 4.15
N GLN A 24 -0.27 -6.98 5.44
CA GLN A 24 -1.36 -7.15 6.42
C GLN A 24 -2.49 -6.16 6.14
N ALA A 25 -2.15 -4.90 5.84
CA ALA A 25 -3.13 -3.88 5.48
C ALA A 25 -3.92 -4.25 4.21
N ILE A 26 -3.26 -4.79 3.19
CA ILE A 26 -3.94 -5.26 1.96
C ILE A 26 -4.92 -6.40 2.29
N LEU A 27 -4.52 -7.39 3.10
CA LEU A 27 -5.39 -8.51 3.44
C LEU A 27 -6.63 -8.07 4.24
N GLU A 28 -6.46 -7.14 5.17
CA GLU A 28 -7.54 -6.52 5.92
C GLU A 28 -8.49 -5.74 5.00
N ALA A 29 -7.94 -4.90 4.12
CA ALA A 29 -8.73 -4.13 3.16
C ALA A 29 -9.51 -5.02 2.18
N ILE A 30 -8.95 -6.17 1.75
CA ILE A 30 -9.68 -7.14 0.92
C ILE A 30 -10.86 -7.73 1.69
N SER A 31 -10.68 -8.06 2.97
CA SER A 31 -11.76 -8.55 3.82
C SER A 31 -12.86 -7.51 4.00
N GLU A 32 -12.48 -6.25 4.22
CA GLU A 32 -13.39 -5.12 4.35
C GLU A 32 -14.15 -4.82 3.05
N ALA A 33 -13.46 -4.83 1.91
CA ALA A 33 -14.07 -4.64 0.60
C ALA A 33 -15.12 -5.73 0.32
N ARG A 34 -14.80 -7.00 0.56
CA ARG A 34 -15.76 -8.10 0.41
C ARG A 34 -16.99 -7.91 1.30
N SER A 35 -16.78 -7.63 2.58
CA SER A 35 -17.89 -7.40 3.52
C SER A 35 -18.75 -6.19 3.11
N THR A 36 -18.12 -5.12 2.64
CA THR A 36 -18.79 -3.91 2.16
C THR A 36 -19.64 -4.20 0.93
N CYS A 37 -19.11 -4.95 -0.04
CA CYS A 37 -19.84 -5.35 -1.24
C CYS A 37 -20.99 -6.30 -0.89
N GLU A 38 -20.80 -7.26 0.01
CA GLU A 38 -21.87 -8.15 0.49
C GLU A 38 -23.01 -7.38 1.18
N MET A 39 -22.68 -6.35 1.97
CA MET A 39 -23.67 -5.55 2.69
C MET A 39 -24.38 -4.50 1.82
N ASN A 40 -23.66 -3.85 0.89
CA ASN A 40 -24.17 -2.72 0.12
C ASN A 40 -24.54 -3.08 -1.33
N GLY A 41 -24.14 -4.26 -1.80
CA GLY A 41 -24.27 -4.73 -3.17
C GLY A 41 -23.02 -4.43 -4.02
N ASP A 42 -22.71 -5.33 -4.96
CA ASP A 42 -21.51 -5.28 -5.79
C ASP A 42 -21.42 -4.03 -6.69
N GLY A 43 -22.57 -3.47 -7.10
CA GLY A 43 -22.63 -2.25 -7.91
C GLY A 43 -22.71 -0.96 -7.10
N SER A 44 -22.59 -1.03 -5.76
CA SER A 44 -22.74 0.15 -4.91
C SER A 44 -21.49 1.03 -4.93
N PRO A 45 -21.64 2.36 -4.76
CA PRO A 45 -20.49 3.26 -4.61
C PRO A 45 -19.56 2.86 -3.46
N ASN A 46 -20.13 2.35 -2.36
CA ASN A 46 -19.34 1.92 -1.20
C ASN A 46 -18.47 0.70 -1.53
N CYS A 47 -18.98 -0.25 -2.31
CA CYS A 47 -18.19 -1.39 -2.79
C CYS A 47 -17.04 -0.91 -3.70
N ALA A 48 -17.30 0.02 -4.61
CA ALA A 48 -16.27 0.59 -5.49
C ALA A 48 -15.16 1.28 -4.69
N VAL A 49 -15.52 2.18 -3.76
CA VAL A 49 -14.55 2.88 -2.91
C VAL A 49 -13.72 1.92 -2.06
N ALA A 50 -14.33 0.85 -1.55
CA ALA A 50 -13.59 -0.14 -0.76
C ALA A 50 -12.57 -0.91 -1.61
N TRP A 51 -12.88 -1.19 -2.87
CA TRP A 51 -11.91 -1.77 -3.82
C TRP A 51 -10.85 -0.75 -4.26
N ASP A 52 -11.19 0.52 -4.44
CA ASP A 52 -10.19 1.57 -4.74
C ASP A 52 -9.10 1.60 -3.65
N ILE A 53 -9.47 1.48 -2.37
CA ILE A 53 -8.50 1.41 -1.27
C ILE A 53 -7.56 0.20 -1.41
N VAL A 54 -8.09 -0.96 -1.81
CA VAL A 54 -7.29 -2.16 -2.06
C VAL A 54 -6.31 -1.93 -3.22
N GLU A 55 -6.76 -1.28 -4.29
CA GLU A 55 -5.93 -0.97 -5.46
C GLU A 55 -4.79 -0.01 -5.09
N GLU A 56 -5.06 1.04 -4.34
CA GLU A 56 -4.03 1.99 -3.88
C GLU A 56 -2.99 1.34 -2.97
N LEU A 57 -3.40 0.47 -2.04
CA LEU A 57 -2.47 -0.25 -1.18
C LEU A 57 -1.57 -1.22 -1.98
N GLN A 58 -2.13 -1.86 -3.01
CA GLN A 58 -1.35 -2.72 -3.89
C GLN A 58 -0.38 -1.91 -4.77
N ALA A 59 -0.79 -0.74 -5.24
CA ALA A 59 0.06 0.19 -5.98
C ALA A 59 1.24 0.65 -5.12
N GLU A 60 1.00 1.04 -3.87
CA GLU A 60 2.06 1.41 -2.92
C GLU A 60 3.00 0.23 -2.64
N LYS A 61 2.48 -1.00 -2.48
CA LYS A 61 3.32 -2.20 -2.35
C LYS A 61 4.23 -2.39 -3.55
N ALA A 62 3.71 -2.21 -4.77
CA ALA A 62 4.50 -2.29 -5.99
C ALA A 62 5.55 -1.16 -6.04
N HIS A 63 5.20 0.04 -5.62
CA HIS A 63 6.12 1.17 -5.53
C HIS A 63 7.27 0.90 -4.54
N GLN A 64 6.96 0.39 -3.35
CA GLN A 64 7.98 -0.02 -2.37
C GLN A 64 8.89 -1.13 -2.89
N GLN A 65 8.37 -2.06 -3.70
CA GLN A 65 9.18 -3.08 -4.35
C GLN A 65 10.12 -2.47 -5.39
N GLN A 66 9.63 -1.55 -6.22
CA GLN A 66 10.45 -0.80 -7.18
C GLN A 66 11.54 0.02 -6.48
N ALA A 67 11.23 0.69 -5.37
CA ALA A 67 12.23 1.43 -4.59
C ALA A 67 13.32 0.52 -3.98
N LYS A 68 13.00 -0.77 -3.76
CA LYS A 68 13.97 -1.78 -3.30
C LYS A 68 14.82 -2.35 -4.43
N HIS A 69 14.47 -2.13 -5.70
CA HIS A 69 15.33 -2.55 -6.81
C HIS A 69 16.65 -1.80 -6.74
N ARG A 70 17.74 -2.57 -6.65
CA ARG A 70 19.09 -2.01 -6.73
C ARG A 70 19.39 -1.68 -8.18
N LYS A 71 20.02 -0.53 -8.41
CA LYS A 71 20.60 -0.18 -9.71
C LYS A 71 21.46 -1.33 -10.23
N THR A 72 21.31 -1.66 -11.49
CA THR A 72 22.18 -2.55 -12.23
C THR A 72 23.59 -1.98 -12.29
N SER A 73 24.57 -2.81 -12.64
CA SER A 73 25.95 -2.35 -12.82
C SER A 73 26.06 -1.27 -13.90
N LEU A 74 25.24 -1.35 -14.96
CA LEU A 74 25.22 -0.34 -16.03
C LEU A 74 24.61 0.98 -15.53
N GLU A 75 23.46 0.94 -14.85
CA GLU A 75 22.84 2.17 -14.31
C GLU A 75 23.77 2.88 -13.33
N SER A 76 24.42 2.15 -12.43
CA SER A 76 25.38 2.74 -11.49
C SER A 76 26.62 3.30 -12.18
N PHE A 77 27.05 2.71 -13.30
CA PHE A 77 28.16 3.23 -14.10
C PHE A 77 27.76 4.52 -14.84
N CYS A 78 26.56 4.54 -15.44
CA CYS A 78 26.06 5.70 -16.16
C CYS A 78 25.77 6.91 -15.25
N ASP A 79 25.45 6.69 -13.96
CA ASP A 79 25.35 7.78 -12.98
C ASP A 79 26.66 8.57 -12.83
N THR A 80 27.82 7.90 -12.93
CA THR A 80 29.14 8.51 -12.72
C THR A 80 29.87 8.82 -14.03
N HIS A 81 29.44 8.21 -15.14
CA HIS A 81 30.01 8.37 -16.48
C HIS A 81 28.93 8.63 -17.53
N PRO A 82 28.22 9.78 -17.45
CA PRO A 82 27.11 10.07 -18.36
C PRO A 82 27.55 10.27 -19.82
N ASP A 83 28.83 10.55 -20.06
CA ASP A 83 29.45 10.74 -21.38
C ASP A 83 29.98 9.44 -22.01
N ALA A 84 29.92 8.31 -21.28
CA ALA A 84 30.30 7.01 -21.83
C ALA A 84 29.35 6.59 -22.96
N LEU A 85 29.89 5.91 -23.98
CA LEU A 85 29.14 5.52 -25.18
C LEU A 85 27.92 4.65 -24.85
N GLU A 86 28.03 3.80 -23.84
CA GLU A 86 26.97 2.92 -23.34
C GLU A 86 25.83 3.67 -22.62
N CYS A 87 26.02 4.95 -22.30
CA CYS A 87 25.10 5.78 -21.50
C CYS A 87 24.46 6.92 -22.32
N LEU A 88 24.87 7.12 -23.57
CA LEU A 88 24.33 8.18 -24.43
C LEU A 88 22.87 7.88 -24.80
N MET A 89 21.97 8.74 -24.35
CA MET A 89 20.58 8.76 -24.82
C MET A 89 20.42 9.85 -25.87
N TYR A 90 19.82 9.49 -27.00
CA TYR A 90 19.53 10.42 -28.09
C TYR A 90 18.01 10.64 -28.16
N ASP A 91 17.57 11.90 -28.16
CA ASP A 91 16.17 12.22 -28.45
C ASP A 91 15.85 11.86 -29.91
N VAL A 92 14.69 11.24 -30.10
CA VAL A 92 14.14 10.82 -31.40
C VAL A 92 12.92 11.64 -31.79
#